data_AF-A0A8H6F5Y1-F1
#
_entry.id   AF-A0A8H6F5Y1-F1
#
_cell.length_a   1.000
_cell.length_b   1.000
_cell.length_c   1.000
_cell.angle_alpha   90.00
_cell.angle_beta   90.00
_cell.angle_gamma   90.00
#
_symmetry.space_group_name_H-M   'P 1'
#
loop_
_entity.id
_entity.type
_entity.pdbx_description
1 polymer ?
#
loop_
_entity_poly.entity_id
_entity_poly.type
_entity_poly.pdbx_seq_one_letter_code
_entity_poly.pdbx_strand_id
1 'polypeptide(L)'
;MSTNNTTTNNEDLISSLYPPPPPYYKFFTKDNLQKLSTWQENNQTTTVSSEVKLEEENTDPDSNNSEENSIPPGELRFLIPPKQPEGPQYRGYGNIWLFEDKLPNLKDSQWEQLYTTSTSTSTSTSTANTTSSPISTSISMGIKKSMPAILRAMKI
;
A
#
# COMPACT_ATOMS: atom_id res chain seq x y z
N MET A 1 -63.07 -15.97 -1.01
CA MET A 1 -61.72 -16.52 -1.28
C MET A 1 -61.19 -15.77 -2.49
N SER A 2 -60.36 -14.76 -2.28
CA SER A 2 -59.75 -13.97 -3.36
C SER A 2 -58.34 -14.49 -3.59
N THR A 3 -58.06 -14.97 -4.80
CA THR A 3 -56.73 -15.37 -5.24
C THR A 3 -55.96 -14.13 -5.65
N ASN A 4 -54.97 -13.74 -4.85
CA ASN A 4 -54.04 -12.67 -5.22
C ASN A 4 -53.08 -13.23 -6.27
N ASN A 5 -53.22 -12.76 -7.51
CA ASN A 5 -52.30 -13.08 -8.59
C ASN A 5 -50.97 -12.38 -8.30
N THR A 6 -49.97 -13.12 -7.83
CA THR A 6 -48.59 -12.64 -7.72
C THR A 6 -47.99 -12.62 -9.12
N THR A 7 -48.21 -11.54 -9.86
CA THR A 7 -47.35 -11.17 -10.98
C THR A 7 -46.02 -10.73 -10.37
N THR A 8 -45.09 -11.66 -10.25
CA THR A 8 -43.67 -11.37 -9.96
C THR A 8 -43.16 -10.51 -11.10
N ASN A 9 -43.10 -9.20 -10.91
CA ASN A 9 -42.50 -8.28 -11.85
C ASN A 9 -41.02 -8.67 -11.99
N ASN A 10 -40.60 -9.10 -13.17
CA ASN A 10 -39.22 -9.52 -13.44
C ASN A 10 -38.18 -8.43 -13.09
N GLU A 11 -38.62 -7.17 -13.03
CA GLU A 11 -37.83 -6.00 -12.63
C GLU A 11 -37.30 -6.09 -11.19
N ASP A 12 -38.11 -6.60 -10.25
CA ASP A 12 -37.73 -6.74 -8.84
C ASP A 12 -36.66 -7.82 -8.65
N LEU A 13 -36.71 -8.87 -9.48
CA LEU A 13 -35.73 -9.96 -9.48
C LEU A 13 -34.34 -9.45 -9.89
N ILE A 14 -34.26 -8.63 -10.93
CA ILE A 14 -32.99 -8.04 -11.39
C ILE A 14 -32.48 -6.98 -10.41
N SER A 15 -33.36 -6.17 -9.82
CA SER A 15 -32.95 -5.18 -8.82
C SER A 15 -32.46 -5.82 -7.51
N SER A 16 -32.88 -7.05 -7.19
CA SER A 16 -32.39 -7.79 -6.00
C SER A 16 -31.03 -8.45 -6.21
N LEU A 17 -30.60 -8.61 -7.47
CA LEU A 17 -29.33 -9.26 -7.82
C LEU A 17 -28.10 -8.39 -7.54
N TYR A 18 -28.29 -7.07 -7.49
CA TYR A 18 -27.23 -6.12 -7.19
C TYR A 18 -27.63 -5.30 -5.96
N PRO A 19 -26.75 -5.18 -4.96
CA PRO A 19 -27.05 -4.35 -3.81
C PRO A 19 -27.27 -2.90 -4.26
N PRO A 20 -28.13 -2.14 -3.55
CA PRO A 20 -28.29 -0.72 -3.82
C PRO A 20 -26.95 0.01 -3.64
N PRO A 21 -26.79 1.19 -4.27
CA PRO A 21 -25.58 1.97 -4.13
C PRO A 21 -25.31 2.30 -2.65
N PRO A 22 -24.05 2.50 -2.26
CA PRO A 22 -23.72 2.79 -0.87
C PRO A 22 -24.42 4.05 -0.34
N PRO A 23 -24.86 4.08 0.93
CA PRO A 23 -25.60 5.21 1.51
C PRO A 23 -24.88 6.56 1.48
N TYR A 24 -23.54 6.54 1.46
CA TYR A 24 -22.71 7.75 1.43
C TYR A 24 -22.65 8.43 0.06
N TYR A 25 -23.16 7.79 -1.00
CA TYR A 25 -23.24 8.39 -2.34
C TYR A 25 -23.99 9.73 -2.35
N LYS A 26 -25.01 9.88 -1.50
CA LYS A 26 -25.80 11.11 -1.38
C LYS A 26 -25.00 12.36 -0.97
N PHE A 27 -23.81 12.18 -0.39
CA PHE A 27 -22.97 13.29 0.07
C PHE A 27 -22.11 13.90 -1.04
N PHE A 28 -22.00 13.24 -2.21
CA PHE A 28 -21.24 13.71 -3.38
C PHE A 28 -22.00 14.80 -4.16
N THR A 29 -22.38 15.88 -3.47
CA THR A 29 -23.04 17.06 -4.05
C THR A 29 -22.01 18.13 -4.43
N LYS A 30 -22.35 19.00 -5.40
CA LYS A 30 -21.48 20.13 -5.78
C LYS A 30 -21.16 21.05 -4.60
N ASP A 31 -22.16 21.29 -3.75
CA ASP A 31 -22.01 22.13 -2.56
C ASP A 31 -21.04 21.51 -1.55
N ASN A 32 -21.12 20.20 -1.31
CA ASN A 32 -20.22 19.52 -0.39
C ASN A 32 -18.79 19.44 -0.96
N LEU A 33 -18.64 19.28 -2.27
CA LEU A 33 -17.34 19.35 -2.94
C LEU A 33 -16.70 20.73 -2.77
N GLN A 34 -17.46 21.82 -2.94
CA GLN A 34 -16.97 23.17 -2.71
C GLN A 34 -16.57 23.40 -1.24
N LYS A 35 -17.40 22.94 -0.30
CA LYS A 35 -17.09 23.02 1.14
C LYS A 35 -15.81 22.25 1.48
N LEU A 36 -15.60 21.08 0.88
CA LEU A 36 -14.38 20.30 1.05
C LEU A 36 -13.16 21.09 0.57
N SER A 37 -13.20 21.70 -0.61
CA SER A 37 -12.11 22.54 -1.11
C SER A 37 -11.77 23.68 -0.16
N THR A 38 -12.78 24.42 0.32
CA THR A 38 -12.57 25.51 1.29
C THR A 38 -12.00 25.02 2.62
N TRP A 39 -12.40 23.83 3.08
CA TRP A 39 -11.86 23.22 4.30
C TRP A 39 -10.39 22.84 4.10
N GLN A 40 -10.03 22.25 2.95
CA GLN A 40 -8.65 21.88 2.63
C GLN A 40 -7.72 23.10 2.54
N GLU A 41 -8.19 24.22 1.97
CA GLU A 41 -7.45 25.47 1.91
C GLU A 41 -7.19 26.04 3.31
N ASN A 42 -8.23 26.12 4.15
CA ASN A 42 -8.12 26.65 5.51
C ASN A 42 -7.15 25.85 6.40
N ASN A 43 -7.11 24.52 6.27
CA ASN A 43 -6.20 23.67 7.05
C ASN A 43 -4.75 23.69 6.53
N GLN A 44 -4.53 23.95 5.23
CA GLN A 44 -3.18 24.15 4.69
C GLN A 44 -2.59 25.50 5.11
N THR A 45 -3.39 26.57 5.19
CA THR A 45 -2.89 27.90 5.59
C THR A 45 -2.34 27.96 7.01
N THR A 46 -2.76 27.06 7.90
CA THR A 46 -2.28 26.99 9.29
C THR A 46 -0.93 26.26 9.42
N THR A 47 -0.51 25.47 8.42
CA THR A 47 0.73 24.67 8.47
C THR A 47 1.93 25.30 7.73
N VAL A 48 1.75 26.43 7.04
CA VAL A 48 2.84 27.11 6.28
C VAL A 48 3.23 28.50 6.82
N SER A 49 2.87 28.85 8.07
CA SER A 49 3.30 30.10 8.72
C SER A 49 4.24 29.92 9.92
N SER A 50 4.84 28.74 10.11
CA SER A 50 5.84 28.52 11.16
C SER A 50 6.91 27.53 10.71
N GLU A 51 7.91 28.04 9.98
CA GLU A 51 9.22 27.39 9.93
C GLU A 51 9.96 27.65 11.25
N VAL A 52 10.42 26.59 11.93
CA VAL A 52 11.82 26.33 12.31
C VAL A 52 11.90 25.36 13.52
N LYS A 53 12.77 24.36 13.32
CA LYS A 53 13.60 23.59 14.27
C LYS A 53 13.21 22.14 14.57
N LEU A 54 14.05 21.26 14.03
CA LEU A 54 14.44 19.96 14.57
C LEU A 54 14.75 20.09 16.07
N GLU A 55 14.28 19.14 16.88
CA GLU A 55 15.12 18.23 17.67
C GLU A 55 14.24 17.31 18.55
N GLU A 56 14.87 16.23 18.98
CA GLU A 56 14.37 14.99 19.59
C GLU A 56 13.39 15.18 20.76
N GLU A 57 12.36 14.32 20.82
CA GLU A 57 11.63 14.07 22.06
C GLU A 57 11.30 12.58 22.22
N ASN A 58 11.75 12.02 23.34
CA ASN A 58 11.26 10.77 23.88
C ASN A 58 9.85 11.02 24.42
N THR A 59 8.82 10.36 23.86
CA THR A 59 7.48 10.34 24.47
C THR A 59 6.75 9.03 24.15
N ASP A 60 6.06 8.51 25.16
CA ASP A 60 5.45 7.20 25.32
C ASP A 60 4.53 6.70 24.17
N PRO A 61 4.39 5.37 23.99
CA PRO A 61 3.57 4.76 22.94
C PRO A 61 2.11 4.62 23.39
N ASP A 62 1.43 5.71 23.70
CA ASP A 62 -0.02 5.67 23.96
C ASP A 62 -0.70 6.98 23.54
N SER A 63 -0.97 7.11 22.24
CA SER A 63 -1.97 8.05 21.72
C SER A 63 -2.28 7.79 20.24
N ASN A 64 -3.33 6.99 20.01
CA ASN A 64 -4.05 6.92 18.75
C ASN A 64 -4.81 8.25 18.49
N ASN A 65 -4.11 9.37 18.34
CA ASN A 65 -4.75 10.69 18.20
C ASN A 65 -4.01 11.64 17.25
N SER A 66 -3.58 11.12 16.10
CA SER A 66 -2.98 11.94 15.01
C SER A 66 -3.83 11.96 13.73
N GLU A 67 -4.88 11.14 13.65
CA GLU A 67 -5.67 10.98 12.41
C GLU A 67 -6.99 11.76 12.40
N GLU A 68 -7.50 12.19 13.56
CA GLU A 68 -8.79 12.90 13.63
C GLU A 68 -8.72 14.30 13.00
N ASN A 69 -7.55 14.96 13.04
CA ASN A 69 -7.36 16.30 12.47
C ASN A 69 -7.22 16.33 10.94
N SER A 70 -6.96 15.19 10.30
CA SER A 70 -6.83 15.11 8.82
C SER A 70 -8.17 14.87 8.13
N ILE A 71 -9.24 14.59 8.87
CA ILE A 71 -10.51 14.15 8.31
C ILE A 71 -11.54 15.27 8.53
N PRO A 72 -12.22 15.74 7.47
CA PRO A 72 -13.18 16.83 7.60
C PRO A 72 -14.39 16.37 8.41
N PRO A 73 -14.98 17.24 9.23
CA PRO A 73 -16.08 16.88 10.10
C PRO A 73 -17.36 16.57 9.31
N GLY A 74 -18.24 15.76 9.92
CA GLY A 74 -19.59 15.52 9.43
C GLY A 74 -19.65 14.62 8.19
N GLU A 75 -20.36 15.07 7.16
CA GLU A 75 -20.61 14.31 5.91
C GLU A 75 -19.44 14.39 4.92
N LEU A 76 -18.60 15.41 5.05
CA LEU A 76 -17.47 15.65 4.15
C LEU A 76 -16.41 14.55 4.24
N ARG A 77 -16.33 13.82 5.37
CA ARG A 77 -15.39 12.69 5.52
C ARG A 77 -15.58 11.60 4.49
N PHE A 78 -16.81 11.42 3.99
CA PHE A 78 -17.12 10.39 3.00
C PHE A 78 -16.64 10.76 1.59
N LEU A 79 -16.20 12.00 1.39
CA LEU A 79 -15.59 12.47 0.14
C LEU A 79 -14.09 12.18 0.08
N ILE A 80 -13.50 11.73 1.20
CA ILE A 80 -12.09 11.35 1.29
C ILE A 80 -12.00 9.82 1.24
N PRO A 81 -11.08 9.25 0.43
CA PRO A 81 -10.83 7.82 0.44
C PRO A 81 -10.50 7.32 1.85
N PRO A 82 -11.05 6.16 2.27
CA PRO A 82 -10.78 5.62 3.59
C PRO A 82 -9.30 5.21 3.72
N LYS A 83 -8.78 5.24 4.96
CA LYS A 83 -7.46 4.71 5.28
C LYS A 83 -7.39 3.22 4.98
N GLN A 84 -6.22 2.77 4.53
CA GLN A 84 -5.93 1.34 4.37
C GLN A 84 -6.05 0.62 5.73
N PRO A 85 -6.70 -0.56 5.79
CA PRO A 85 -6.73 -1.34 7.02
C PRO A 85 -5.33 -1.85 7.40
N GLU A 86 -5.08 -2.01 8.70
CA GLU A 86 -3.76 -2.39 9.25
C GLU A 86 -3.40 -3.87 9.08
N GLY A 87 -4.36 -4.71 8.70
CA GLY A 87 -4.13 -6.14 8.49
C GLY A 87 -3.22 -6.42 7.28
N PRO A 88 -2.65 -7.63 7.16
CA PRO A 88 -1.79 -8.00 6.03
C PRO A 88 -2.56 -8.26 4.73
N GLN A 89 -3.90 -8.32 4.79
CA GLN A 89 -4.76 -8.72 3.70
C GLN A 89 -6.13 -8.02 3.76
N TYR A 90 -6.81 -7.96 2.62
CA TYR A 90 -8.21 -7.56 2.53
C TYR A 90 -9.06 -8.62 1.82
N ARG A 91 -10.34 -8.68 2.14
CA ARG A 91 -11.30 -9.59 1.48
C ARG A 91 -12.08 -8.82 0.43
N GLY A 92 -12.04 -9.27 -0.82
CA GLY A 92 -12.71 -8.62 -1.94
C GLY A 92 -13.12 -9.63 -3.01
N TYR A 93 -14.36 -9.51 -3.50
CA TYR A 93 -14.90 -10.33 -4.60
C TYR A 93 -14.78 -11.85 -4.38
N GLY A 94 -14.97 -12.30 -3.14
CA GLY A 94 -14.87 -13.71 -2.76
C GLY A 94 -13.44 -14.20 -2.50
N ASN A 95 -12.42 -13.41 -2.84
CA ASN A 95 -11.01 -13.75 -2.65
C ASN A 95 -10.40 -12.97 -1.47
N ILE A 96 -9.30 -13.51 -0.95
CA ILE A 96 -8.44 -12.86 0.04
C ILE A 96 -7.21 -12.37 -0.70
N TRP A 97 -6.89 -11.10 -0.51
CA TRP A 97 -5.79 -10.41 -1.18
C TRP A 97 -4.79 -9.94 -0.14
N LEU A 98 -3.55 -10.45 -0.20
CA LEU A 98 -2.47 -9.94 0.64
C LEU A 98 -1.98 -8.60 0.09
N PHE A 99 -1.67 -7.65 0.97
CA PHE A 99 -1.12 -6.35 0.56
C PHE A 99 0.33 -6.46 0.09
N GLU A 100 1.09 -7.30 0.79
CA GLU A 100 2.47 -7.61 0.44
C GLU A 100 2.49 -8.96 -0.26
N ASP A 101 3.15 -9.01 -1.41
CA ASP A 101 3.34 -10.26 -2.15
C ASP A 101 4.33 -11.15 -1.41
N LYS A 102 3.80 -12.05 -0.58
CA LYS A 102 4.60 -13.03 0.17
C LYS A 102 4.83 -14.23 -0.73
N LEU A 103 5.87 -14.14 -1.55
CA LEU A 103 6.35 -15.30 -2.29
C LEU A 103 6.81 -16.37 -1.29
N PRO A 104 6.27 -17.60 -1.37
CA PRO A 104 6.68 -18.66 -0.47
C PRO A 104 8.16 -18.94 -0.70
N ASN A 105 8.92 -19.07 0.39
CA ASN A 105 10.34 -19.36 0.25
C ASN A 105 10.54 -20.79 -0.28
N LEU A 106 11.74 -21.11 -0.78
CA LEU A 106 12.03 -22.44 -1.33
C LEU A 106 11.77 -23.54 -0.29
N LYS A 107 12.13 -23.33 0.98
CA LYS A 107 11.96 -24.31 2.06
C LYS A 107 10.49 -24.56 2.40
N ASP A 108 9.69 -23.51 2.51
CA ASP A 108 8.25 -23.56 2.77
C ASP A 108 7.50 -24.25 1.63
N SER A 109 7.98 -24.07 0.40
CA SER A 109 7.44 -24.74 -0.78
C SER A 109 7.93 -26.18 -0.96
N GLN A 110 8.85 -26.66 -0.10
CA GLN A 110 9.53 -27.97 -0.21
C GLN A 110 10.43 -28.12 -1.45
N TRP A 111 11.00 -27.00 -1.93
CA TRP A 111 11.97 -26.97 -3.02
C TRP A 111 13.41 -27.01 -2.49
N GLU A 112 14.25 -27.80 -3.13
CA GLU A 112 15.67 -27.90 -2.78
C GLU A 112 16.44 -26.67 -3.29
N GLN A 113 17.24 -26.08 -2.40
CA GLN A 113 18.11 -24.96 -2.72
C GLN A 113 19.48 -25.50 -3.13
N LEU A 114 19.82 -25.36 -4.41
CA LEU A 114 21.05 -25.94 -4.99
C LEU A 114 22.32 -25.11 -4.73
N TYR A 115 22.19 -23.84 -4.38
CA TYR A 115 23.32 -22.94 -4.15
C TYR A 115 23.28 -22.35 -2.74
N THR A 116 24.42 -22.23 -2.09
CA THR A 116 24.53 -21.63 -0.76
C THR A 116 24.38 -20.11 -0.87
N THR A 117 23.56 -19.52 0.01
CA THR A 117 23.54 -18.07 0.21
C THR A 117 24.82 -17.69 0.95
N SER A 118 25.62 -16.81 0.37
CA SER A 118 27.03 -16.50 0.72
C SER A 118 27.28 -15.89 2.12
N THR A 119 26.41 -16.15 3.10
CA THR A 119 26.55 -15.78 4.52
C THR A 119 26.47 -16.98 5.47
N SER A 120 26.25 -18.21 4.99
CA SER A 120 26.49 -19.40 5.80
C SER A 120 27.98 -19.72 5.80
N THR A 121 28.68 -19.29 6.84
CA THR A 121 30.01 -19.76 7.21
C THR A 121 30.06 -21.28 7.03
N SER A 122 30.95 -21.72 6.14
CA SER A 122 31.28 -23.10 5.87
C SER A 122 31.57 -23.84 7.18
N THR A 123 30.59 -24.55 7.72
CA THR A 123 30.84 -25.67 8.63
C THR A 123 30.31 -26.92 7.96
N SER A 124 30.98 -27.30 6.87
CA SER A 124 30.90 -28.64 6.32
C SER A 124 31.74 -29.55 7.20
N THR A 125 31.12 -30.18 8.19
CA THR A 125 31.66 -31.42 8.72
C THR A 125 31.24 -32.56 7.80
N SER A 126 32.27 -33.31 7.40
CA SER A 126 32.27 -34.72 7.03
C SER A 126 32.04 -35.11 5.56
N THR A 127 33.12 -35.72 5.05
CA THR A 127 33.21 -36.96 4.26
C THR A 127 33.45 -36.82 2.76
N ALA A 128 34.51 -37.53 2.36
CA ALA A 128 35.23 -37.52 1.10
C ALA A 128 34.36 -37.70 -0.16
N ASN A 129 34.79 -37.10 -1.28
CA ASN A 129 35.29 -37.85 -2.46
C ASN A 129 35.80 -36.90 -3.57
N THR A 130 37.11 -36.97 -3.80
CA THR A 130 37.85 -37.03 -5.08
C THR A 130 37.47 -36.10 -6.26
N THR A 131 38.34 -35.10 -6.47
CA THR A 131 38.96 -34.66 -7.74
C THR A 131 38.08 -34.24 -8.93
N SER A 132 37.89 -32.92 -9.10
CA SER A 132 38.18 -32.22 -10.36
C SER A 132 38.08 -30.71 -10.16
N SER A 133 39.19 -29.99 -10.27
CA SER A 133 39.22 -28.52 -10.26
C SER A 133 38.66 -27.96 -11.57
N PRO A 134 37.82 -26.90 -11.55
CA PRO A 134 37.74 -25.98 -12.68
C PRO A 134 38.61 -24.75 -12.44
N ILE A 135 39.39 -24.42 -13.48
CA ILE A 135 40.31 -23.30 -13.60
C ILE A 135 39.56 -21.97 -13.36
N SER A 136 39.97 -21.24 -12.33
CA SER A 136 39.54 -19.86 -12.09
C SER A 136 40.27 -18.93 -13.08
N THR A 137 39.56 -18.47 -14.12
CA THR A 137 40.05 -17.38 -14.97
C THR A 137 39.35 -16.10 -14.55
N SER A 138 40.05 -15.23 -13.81
CA SER A 138 39.58 -13.89 -13.47
C SER A 138 39.73 -12.96 -14.67
N ILE A 139 38.62 -12.54 -15.29
CA ILE A 139 38.60 -11.41 -16.22
C ILE A 139 38.06 -10.19 -15.48
N SER A 140 38.97 -9.31 -15.09
CA SER A 140 38.68 -7.98 -14.54
C SER A 140 38.47 -7.00 -15.70
N MET A 141 37.21 -6.66 -16.01
CA MET A 141 36.90 -5.51 -16.87
C MET A 141 36.35 -4.37 -16.00
N GLY A 142 37.23 -3.46 -15.61
CA GLY A 142 36.86 -2.24 -14.89
C GLY A 142 36.25 -1.21 -15.84
N ILE A 143 34.93 -1.02 -15.77
CA ILE A 143 34.25 0.07 -16.47
C ILE A 143 33.99 1.18 -15.45
N LYS A 144 34.85 2.21 -15.44
CA LYS A 144 34.58 3.46 -14.71
C LYS A 144 33.55 4.25 -15.51
N LYS A 145 32.30 4.32 -15.03
CA LYS A 145 31.31 5.27 -15.58
C LYS A 145 31.55 6.65 -14.95
N SER A 146 32.15 7.54 -15.73
CA SER A 146 32.20 8.98 -15.46
C SER A 146 30.88 9.62 -15.89
N MET A 147 30.23 10.37 -15.00
CA MET A 147 29.01 11.13 -15.28
C MET A 147 29.37 12.62 -15.45
N PRO A 148 28.93 13.32 -16.51
CA PRO A 148 29.09 14.77 -16.63
C PRO A 148 27.99 15.51 -15.85
N ALA A 149 28.40 16.55 -15.11
CA ALA A 149 27.49 17.46 -14.41
C ALA A 149 26.78 18.38 -15.42
N ILE A 150 25.44 18.40 -15.37
CA ILE A 150 24.62 19.33 -16.15
C ILE A 150 24.51 20.64 -15.36
N LEU A 151 25.21 21.66 -15.86
CA LEU A 151 25.16 23.03 -15.39
C LEU A 151 23.78 23.64 -15.73
N ARG A 152 22.96 23.96 -14.73
CA ARG A 152 21.69 24.69 -14.93
C ARG A 152 21.94 26.18 -14.71
N ALA A 153 22.03 26.92 -15.81
CA ALA A 153 22.25 28.36 -15.82
C ALA A 153 21.06 29.13 -15.23
N MET A 154 21.41 30.15 -14.44
CA MET A 154 20.51 31.10 -13.80
C MET A 154 19.93 32.07 -14.83
N LYS A 155 18.65 32.38 -14.65
CA LYS A 155 17.84 33.33 -15.41
C LYS A 155 18.20 34.77 -15.00
N ILE A 156 18.24 35.67 -15.98
CA ILE A 156 18.03 37.11 -15.81
C ILE A 156 16.81 37.47 -16.67
#